data_AF-E7NAH4-F1
#
_entry.id   AF-E7NAH4-F1
#
_cell.length_a   1.000
_cell.length_b   1.000
_cell.length_c   1.000
_cell.angle_alpha   90.00
_cell.angle_beta   90.00
_cell.angle_gamma   90.00
#
_symmetry.space_group_name_H-M   'P 1'
#
loop_
_entity.id
_entity.type
_entity.pdbx_description
1 polymer ?
#
loop_
_entity_poly.entity_id
_entity_poly.type
_entity_poly.pdbx_seq_one_letter_code
_entity_poly.pdbx_strand_id
1 'polypeptide(L)'
;MQLFISVLRPGEADAAARDLLVIAPEDATVGDMVAGLEPAVEGSAPGSALRLVVNAGEQVGAPPMGVWDGPRRLAPADNLVDVVRNGMLLGLGGPVRDDVEPVGVVELRVVAGQGTGAVHRLSLGGYTLGGPGCDLVLEGVEGRIADLAVAVGGHVTITPVPEVAQRELP
;
A
#
# COMPACT_ATOMS: atom_id res chain seq x y z
N MET A 1 9.50 4.06 10.04
CA MET A 1 8.92 3.28 8.92
C MET A 1 8.43 4.18 7.79
N GLN A 2 8.29 3.60 6.60
CA GLN A 2 7.69 4.24 5.43
C GLN A 2 6.67 3.29 4.81
N LEU A 3 5.45 3.77 4.57
CA LEU A 3 4.36 3.02 3.94
C LEU A 3 3.82 3.76 2.73
N PHE A 4 3.43 3.01 1.71
CA PHE A 4 2.66 3.51 0.58
C PHE A 4 1.25 2.92 0.66
N ILE A 5 0.23 3.76 0.78
CA ILE A 5 -1.16 3.32 0.89
C ILE A 5 -2.02 4.16 -0.05
N SER A 6 -3.23 3.69 -0.33
CA SER A 6 -4.25 4.48 -1.02
C SER A 6 -5.42 4.69 -0.06
N VAL A 7 -5.99 5.89 -0.02
CA VAL A 7 -7.14 6.21 0.83
C VAL A 7 -8.31 6.67 -0.02
N LEU A 8 -9.47 6.04 0.19
CA LEU A 8 -10.72 6.39 -0.47
C LEU A 8 -11.71 6.99 0.54
N ARG A 9 -12.40 8.06 0.15
CA ARG A 9 -13.56 8.60 0.88
C ARG A 9 -14.85 8.17 0.20
N PRO A 10 -15.55 7.13 0.69
CA PRO A 10 -16.72 6.58 -0.01
C PRO A 10 -17.93 7.55 -0.04
N GLY A 11 -17.92 8.61 0.78
CA GLY A 11 -18.97 9.63 0.78
C GLY A 11 -18.76 10.78 -0.22
N GLU A 12 -17.62 10.84 -0.93
CA GLU A 12 -17.36 11.88 -1.94
C GLU A 12 -18.05 11.54 -3.28
N ALA A 13 -18.59 12.56 -3.95
CA ALA A 13 -19.00 12.43 -5.35
C ALA A 13 -17.74 12.21 -6.21
N ASP A 14 -17.79 11.24 -7.13
CA ASP A 14 -16.65 10.80 -7.94
C ASP A 14 -15.43 10.37 -7.10
N ALA A 15 -15.68 9.61 -6.02
CA ALA A 15 -14.65 9.12 -5.12
C ALA A 15 -13.52 8.42 -5.88
N ALA A 16 -12.32 9.01 -5.83
CA ALA A 16 -11.08 8.40 -6.31
C ALA A 16 -10.08 8.28 -5.16
N ALA A 17 -9.35 7.17 -5.15
CA ALA A 17 -8.30 6.93 -4.16
C ALA A 17 -7.22 8.01 -4.25
N ARG A 18 -6.70 8.41 -3.10
CA ARG A 18 -5.52 9.29 -2.98
C ARG A 18 -4.36 8.44 -2.52
N ASP A 19 -3.26 8.47 -3.23
CA ASP A 19 -2.08 7.71 -2.85
C ASP A 19 -1.26 8.49 -1.84
N LEU A 20 -0.86 7.85 -0.75
CA LEU A 20 -0.09 8.48 0.32
C LEU A 20 1.23 7.76 0.54
N LEU A 21 2.30 8.57 0.56
CA LEU A 21 3.54 8.21 1.20
C LEU A 21 3.47 8.60 2.69
N VAL A 22 3.29 7.61 3.55
CA VAL A 22 3.24 7.79 5.01
C VAL A 22 4.62 7.54 5.60
N ILE A 23 5.15 8.55 6.29
CA ILE A 23 6.40 8.45 7.05
C ILE A 23 6.02 8.54 8.52
N ALA A 24 6.27 7.47 9.27
CA ALA A 24 5.88 7.35 10.67
C ALA A 24 7.00 6.72 11.51
N PRO A 25 7.04 6.98 12.83
CA PRO A 25 7.75 6.13 13.79
C PRO A 25 7.24 4.68 13.78
N GLU A 26 8.04 3.71 14.24
CA GLU A 26 7.63 2.29 14.29
C GLU A 26 6.61 1.98 15.40
N ASP A 27 6.52 2.85 16.40
CA ASP A 27 5.54 2.80 17.49
C ASP A 27 4.26 3.62 17.20
N ALA A 28 4.15 4.19 16.00
CA ALA A 28 2.99 4.98 15.61
C ALA A 28 1.72 4.11 15.50
N THR A 29 0.60 4.66 15.96
CA THR A 29 -0.69 3.99 15.99
C THR A 29 -1.57 4.40 14.81
N VAL A 30 -2.62 3.62 14.54
CA VAL A 30 -3.64 4.00 13.57
C VAL A 30 -4.22 5.38 13.90
N GLY A 31 -4.45 5.69 15.17
CA GLY A 31 -4.93 7.00 15.62
C GLY A 31 -4.03 8.16 15.22
N ASP A 32 -2.71 8.01 15.39
CA ASP A 32 -1.72 9.02 14.98
C ASP A 32 -1.77 9.27 13.47
N MET A 33 -1.91 8.20 12.67
CA MET A 33 -2.06 8.32 11.22
C MET A 33 -3.36 9.04 10.85
N VAL A 34 -4.50 8.67 11.45
CA VAL A 34 -5.81 9.29 11.13
C VAL A 34 -5.79 10.79 11.40
N ALA A 35 -5.21 11.21 12.53
CA ALA A 35 -5.13 12.61 12.92
C ALA A 35 -4.43 13.49 11.87
N GLY A 36 -3.38 12.98 11.23
CA GLY A 36 -2.70 13.67 10.14
C GLY A 36 -3.37 13.46 8.77
N LEU A 37 -4.05 12.33 8.57
CA LEU A 37 -4.69 11.97 7.31
C LEU A 37 -5.92 12.84 6.99
N GLU A 38 -6.76 13.12 7.99
CA GLU A 38 -7.97 13.94 7.81
C GLU A 38 -7.67 15.32 7.19
N PRO A 39 -6.79 16.17 7.77
CA PRO A 39 -6.49 17.48 7.19
C PRO A 39 -5.76 17.37 5.85
N ALA A 40 -4.90 16.36 5.66
CA ALA A 40 -4.21 16.13 4.39
C ALA A 40 -5.20 15.83 3.25
N VAL A 41 -6.28 15.09 3.56
CA VAL A 41 -7.26 14.65 2.58
C VAL A 41 -8.33 15.72 2.34
N GLU A 42 -8.78 16.47 3.35
CA GLU A 42 -9.79 17.55 3.24
C GLU A 42 -9.46 18.62 2.17
N GLY A 43 -8.20 19.03 2.04
CA GLY A 43 -7.77 20.03 1.05
C GLY A 43 -7.34 19.47 -0.31
N SER A 44 -7.44 18.15 -0.53
CA SER A 44 -6.82 17.48 -1.67
C SER A 44 -7.84 17.05 -2.74
N ALA A 45 -7.44 17.16 -4.01
CA ALA A 45 -8.22 16.63 -5.13
C ALA A 45 -8.24 15.09 -5.08
N PRO A 46 -9.37 14.44 -5.44
CA PRO A 46 -9.42 13.00 -5.66
C PRO A 46 -8.34 12.56 -6.68
N GLY A 47 -7.72 11.39 -6.46
CA GLY A 47 -6.64 10.90 -7.35
C GLY A 47 -5.27 11.54 -7.12
N SER A 48 -5.12 12.44 -6.15
CA SER A 48 -3.83 13.08 -5.86
C SER A 48 -2.87 12.17 -5.10
N ALA A 49 -1.56 12.37 -5.32
CA ALA A 49 -0.51 11.79 -4.50
C ALA A 49 -0.13 12.77 -3.38
N LEU A 50 -0.14 12.29 -2.14
CA LEU A 50 0.10 13.06 -0.93
C LEU A 50 1.28 12.48 -0.14
N ARG A 51 1.92 13.32 0.66
CA ARG A 51 2.94 12.89 1.63
C ARG A 51 2.46 13.23 3.03
N LEU A 52 2.36 12.21 3.87
CA LEU A 52 1.94 12.35 5.26
C LEU A 52 3.13 12.05 6.18
N VAL A 53 3.43 12.97 7.09
CA VAL A 53 4.39 12.74 8.17
C VAL A 53 3.58 12.59 9.46
N VAL A 54 3.68 11.42 10.08
CA VAL A 54 2.97 11.08 11.31
C VAL A 54 3.93 11.31 12.48
N ASN A 55 3.47 12.09 13.46
CA ASN A 55 4.18 12.25 14.73
C ASN A 55 3.51 11.34 15.76
N ALA A 56 4.27 10.44 16.39
CA ALA A 56 3.75 9.57 17.44
C ALA A 56 3.58 10.35 18.75
N GLY A 57 2.51 10.03 19.49
CA GLY A 57 2.33 10.49 20.88
C GLY A 57 1.65 11.85 21.04
N GLU A 58 1.15 12.45 19.96
CA GLU A 58 0.23 13.56 20.08
C GLU A 58 -1.15 12.97 20.42
N GLN A 59 -1.62 13.16 21.66
CA GLN A 59 -2.95 12.74 22.09
C GLN A 59 -4.00 13.59 21.37
N VAL A 60 -4.29 13.23 20.13
CA VAL A 60 -5.44 13.75 19.40
C VAL A 60 -6.64 13.04 20.01
N GLY A 61 -7.57 13.81 20.59
CA GLY A 61 -8.86 13.25 21.03
C GLY A 61 -9.46 12.40 19.92
N ALA A 62 -10.21 11.34 20.28
CA ALA A 62 -10.64 10.30 19.35
C ALA A 62 -10.94 10.86 17.95
N PRO A 63 -10.17 10.48 16.91
CA PRO A 63 -10.30 11.10 15.59
C PRO A 63 -11.75 10.97 15.10
N PRO A 64 -12.33 12.05 14.54
CA PRO A 64 -13.75 12.07 14.20
C PRO A 64 -14.11 11.04 13.13
N MET A 65 -13.16 10.66 12.25
CA MET A 65 -13.35 9.63 11.24
C MET A 65 -12.59 8.34 11.58
N GLY A 66 -13.19 7.19 11.29
CA GLY A 66 -12.53 5.89 11.37
C GLY A 66 -11.83 5.52 10.06
N VAL A 67 -10.78 4.70 10.15
CA VAL A 67 -10.15 4.06 9.00
C VAL A 67 -10.59 2.60 8.90
N TRP A 68 -10.83 2.15 7.68
CA TRP A 68 -11.40 0.83 7.37
C TRP A 68 -10.52 0.07 6.38
N ASP A 69 -10.36 -1.23 6.64
CA ASP A 69 -9.78 -2.24 5.77
C ASP A 69 -10.93 -3.14 5.29
N GLY A 70 -11.40 -2.87 4.07
CA GLY A 70 -12.66 -3.42 3.56
C GLY A 70 -13.83 -3.17 4.53
N PRO A 71 -14.51 -4.21 5.04
CA PRO A 71 -15.58 -4.06 6.03
C PRO A 71 -15.10 -3.90 7.47
N ARG A 72 -13.80 -4.06 7.76
CA ARG A 72 -13.24 -4.04 9.11
C ARG A 72 -12.76 -2.64 9.47
N ARG A 73 -13.29 -2.07 10.56
CA ARG A 73 -12.73 -0.83 11.13
C ARG A 73 -11.45 -1.15 11.90
N LEU A 74 -10.36 -0.45 11.59
CA LEU A 74 -9.11 -0.54 12.35
C LEU A 74 -9.28 0.15 13.71
N ALA A 75 -8.72 -0.42 14.78
CA ALA A 75 -8.80 0.20 16.09
C ALA A 75 -7.75 1.32 16.19
N PRO A 76 -8.07 2.51 16.75
CA PRO A 76 -7.11 3.59 16.86
C PRO A 76 -5.83 3.24 17.63
N ALA A 77 -5.91 2.27 18.55
CA ALA A 77 -4.78 1.81 19.36
C ALA A 77 -3.93 0.73 18.67
N ASP A 78 -4.34 0.22 17.51
CA ASP A 78 -3.54 -0.74 16.76
C ASP A 78 -2.23 -0.09 16.31
N ASN A 79 -1.13 -0.82 16.41
CA ASN A 79 0.15 -0.38 15.85
C ASN A 79 0.08 -0.44 14.31
N LEU A 80 0.53 0.63 13.65
CA LEU A 80 0.53 0.73 12.19
C LEU A 80 1.29 -0.41 11.50
N VAL A 81 2.45 -0.83 12.02
CA VAL A 81 3.27 -1.87 11.37
C VAL A 81 2.56 -3.23 11.32
N ASP A 82 1.64 -3.48 12.25
CA ASP A 82 0.97 -4.77 12.38
C ASP A 82 -0.26 -4.85 11.46
N VAL A 83 -0.92 -3.73 11.19
CA VAL A 83 -2.24 -3.70 10.55
C VAL A 83 -2.27 -2.99 9.19
N VAL A 84 -1.22 -2.24 8.83
CA VAL A 84 -1.13 -1.53 7.54
C VAL A 84 0.08 -1.99 6.74
N ARG A 85 -0.14 -2.32 5.47
CA ARG A 85 0.88 -2.80 4.54
C ARG A 85 0.97 -1.89 3.32
N ASN A 86 2.10 -1.96 2.63
CA ASN A 86 2.27 -1.28 1.34
C ASN A 86 1.22 -1.73 0.33
N GLY A 87 0.68 -0.79 -0.42
CA GLY A 87 -0.36 -1.00 -1.43
C GLY A 87 -1.77 -1.20 -0.87
N MET A 88 -2.00 -1.11 0.45
CA MET A 88 -3.35 -1.23 1.00
C MET A 88 -4.25 -0.07 0.58
N LEU A 89 -5.49 -0.40 0.18
CA LEU A 89 -6.58 0.56 0.01
C LEU A 89 -7.38 0.65 1.31
N LEU A 90 -7.42 1.84 1.90
CA LEU A 90 -8.12 2.10 3.15
C LEU A 90 -9.30 3.06 2.94
N GLY A 91 -10.41 2.79 3.62
CA GLY A 91 -11.56 3.69 3.67
C GLY A 91 -11.42 4.71 4.77
N LEU A 92 -11.56 5.99 4.46
CA LEU A 92 -11.63 7.06 5.44
C LEU A 92 -13.10 7.47 5.65
N GLY A 93 -13.60 7.31 6.88
CA GLY A 93 -14.97 7.65 7.26
C GLY A 93 -16.01 6.55 6.98
N GLY A 94 -15.65 5.47 6.29
CA GLY A 94 -16.55 4.35 6.04
C GLY A 94 -15.87 3.18 5.31
N PRO A 95 -16.54 2.02 5.23
CA PRO A 95 -16.01 0.84 4.53
C PRO A 95 -15.88 1.11 3.03
N VAL A 96 -14.84 0.54 2.42
CA VAL A 96 -14.67 0.51 0.96
C VAL A 96 -15.29 -0.76 0.43
N ARG A 97 -16.03 -0.65 -0.68
CA ARG A 97 -16.57 -1.81 -1.39
C ARG A 97 -15.49 -2.44 -2.27
N ASP A 98 -15.49 -3.75 -2.37
CA ASP A 98 -14.55 -4.52 -3.19
C ASP A 98 -14.72 -4.30 -4.72
N ASP A 99 -15.72 -3.51 -5.15
CA ASP A 99 -16.02 -3.22 -6.56
C ASP A 99 -15.32 -1.97 -7.10
N VAL A 100 -14.54 -1.26 -6.27
CA VAL A 100 -13.72 -0.13 -6.73
C VAL A 100 -12.48 -0.66 -7.42
N GLU A 101 -12.50 -0.68 -8.76
CA GLU A 101 -11.30 -0.99 -9.55
C GLU A 101 -10.26 0.11 -9.27
N PRO A 102 -9.07 -0.25 -8.76
CA PRO A 102 -8.05 0.73 -8.44
C PRO A 102 -7.52 1.35 -9.74
N VAL A 103 -7.60 2.67 -9.84
CA VAL A 103 -7.03 3.44 -10.95
C VAL A 103 -5.54 3.71 -10.68
N GLY A 104 -4.71 3.71 -11.73
CA GLY A 104 -3.27 4.00 -11.58
C GLY A 104 -2.41 2.83 -11.08
N VAL A 105 -2.92 1.60 -11.14
CA VAL A 105 -2.15 0.39 -10.80
C VAL A 105 -1.27 -0.09 -11.95
N VAL A 106 -0.16 -0.73 -11.59
CA VAL A 106 0.66 -1.50 -12.53
C VAL A 106 0.34 -2.97 -12.40
N GLU A 107 0.16 -3.67 -13.53
CA GLU A 107 0.05 -5.13 -13.54
C GLU A 107 1.41 -5.77 -13.82
N LEU A 108 1.85 -6.65 -12.92
CA LEU A 108 2.92 -7.60 -13.18
C LEU A 108 2.30 -8.96 -13.51
N ARG A 109 2.60 -9.47 -14.71
CA ARG A 109 2.05 -10.73 -15.22
C ARG A 109 3.14 -11.75 -15.46
N VAL A 110 2.93 -12.96 -14.93
CA VAL A 110 3.78 -14.10 -15.26
C VAL A 110 3.32 -14.64 -16.62
N VAL A 111 4.14 -14.45 -17.65
CA VAL A 111 3.80 -14.82 -19.04
C VAL A 111 4.32 -16.19 -19.45
N ALA A 112 5.28 -16.75 -18.71
CA ALA A 112 5.90 -18.04 -18.98
C ALA A 112 6.49 -18.65 -17.69
N GLY A 113 6.69 -19.98 -17.68
CA GLY A 113 7.20 -20.74 -16.52
C GLY A 113 6.11 -21.22 -15.58
N GLN A 114 6.48 -21.79 -14.43
CA GLN A 114 5.52 -22.10 -13.37
C GLN A 114 4.85 -20.82 -12.87
N GLY A 115 3.56 -20.90 -12.56
CA GLY A 115 2.75 -19.72 -12.20
C GLY A 115 2.31 -18.85 -13.39
N THR A 116 2.49 -19.30 -14.65
CA THR A 116 1.98 -18.58 -15.83
C THR A 116 0.50 -18.26 -15.71
N GLY A 117 0.14 -17.03 -16.04
CA GLY A 117 -1.23 -16.51 -15.92
C GLY A 117 -1.48 -15.77 -14.60
N ALA A 118 -0.58 -15.87 -13.62
CA ALA A 118 -0.66 -15.06 -12.41
C ALA A 118 -0.55 -13.56 -12.75
N VAL A 119 -1.39 -12.77 -12.09
CA VAL A 119 -1.43 -11.31 -12.21
C VAL A 119 -1.34 -10.72 -10.81
N HIS A 120 -0.34 -9.87 -10.61
CA HIS A 120 -0.18 -9.08 -9.41
C HIS A 120 -0.46 -7.62 -9.75
N ARG A 121 -1.39 -7.00 -9.03
CA ARG A 121 -1.72 -5.59 -9.17
C ARG A 121 -0.95 -4.81 -8.11
N LEU A 122 -0.17 -3.84 -8.55
CA LEU A 122 0.75 -3.06 -7.73
C LEU A 122 0.28 -1.60 -7.70
N SER A 123 0.19 -1.04 -6.51
CA SER A 123 0.06 0.40 -6.30
C SER A 123 1.46 1.01 -6.20
N LEU A 124 1.55 2.31 -5.87
CA LEU A 124 2.84 2.92 -5.54
C LEU A 124 3.51 2.20 -4.36
N GLY A 125 4.83 2.05 -4.42
CA GLY A 125 5.62 1.55 -3.30
C GLY A 125 6.65 0.48 -3.65
N GLY A 126 7.25 -0.07 -2.60
CA GLY A 126 8.26 -1.13 -2.68
C GLY A 126 7.65 -2.51 -2.43
N TYR A 127 8.07 -3.50 -3.21
CA TYR A 127 7.61 -4.87 -3.15
C TYR A 127 8.78 -5.85 -3.27
N THR A 128 8.68 -6.98 -2.59
CA THR A 128 9.59 -8.11 -2.74
C THR A 128 8.98 -9.15 -3.69
N LEU A 129 9.80 -9.68 -4.61
CA LEU A 129 9.42 -10.75 -5.53
C LEU A 129 10.21 -12.00 -5.22
N GLY A 130 9.54 -13.15 -5.14
CA GLY A 130 10.20 -14.42 -4.83
C GLY A 130 9.23 -15.50 -4.37
N GLY A 131 9.73 -16.41 -3.54
CA GLY A 131 8.95 -17.50 -2.96
C GLY A 131 8.03 -17.07 -1.79
N PRO A 132 7.52 -18.05 -1.03
CA PRO A 132 6.64 -17.79 0.11
C PRO A 132 7.23 -16.75 1.09
N GLY A 133 6.41 -15.79 1.50
CA GLY A 133 6.79 -14.70 2.40
C GLY A 133 7.20 -13.39 1.71
N CYS A 134 7.35 -13.38 0.38
CA CYS A 134 7.47 -12.15 -0.40
C CYS A 134 6.09 -11.52 -0.66
N ASP A 135 6.08 -10.23 -1.01
CA ASP A 135 4.86 -9.52 -1.39
C ASP A 135 4.27 -10.08 -2.70
N LEU A 136 5.15 -10.42 -3.65
CA LEU A 136 4.83 -11.01 -4.94
C LEU A 136 5.37 -12.44 -4.99
N VAL A 137 4.49 -13.40 -4.71
CA VAL A 137 4.86 -14.81 -4.66
C VAL A 137 4.82 -15.43 -6.07
N LEU A 138 5.94 -15.99 -6.50
CA LEU A 138 6.10 -16.78 -7.71
C LEU A 138 6.15 -18.27 -7.38
N GLU A 139 5.39 -19.06 -8.14
CA GLU A 139 5.35 -20.50 -7.98
C GLU A 139 6.68 -21.14 -8.41
N GLY A 140 7.19 -22.08 -7.62
CA GLY A 140 8.45 -22.79 -7.91
C GLY A 140 9.72 -21.97 -7.64
N VAL A 141 9.58 -20.77 -7.07
CA VAL A 141 10.71 -19.94 -6.63
C VAL A 141 10.87 -20.06 -5.12
N GLU A 142 12.11 -20.22 -4.66
CA GLU A 142 12.46 -20.16 -3.25
C GLU A 142 13.19 -18.86 -2.92
N GLY A 143 12.86 -18.27 -1.78
CA GLY A 143 13.47 -17.03 -1.29
C GLY A 143 13.18 -15.81 -2.16
N ARG A 144 13.73 -14.66 -1.77
CA ARG A 144 13.59 -13.40 -2.50
C ARG A 144 14.53 -13.37 -3.70
N ILE A 145 14.03 -12.97 -4.87
CA ILE A 145 14.80 -12.91 -6.12
C ILE A 145 14.95 -11.49 -6.69
N ALA A 146 14.04 -10.57 -6.35
CA ALA A 146 14.13 -9.17 -6.75
C ALA A 146 13.37 -8.26 -5.79
N ASP A 147 13.75 -6.99 -5.77
CA ASP A 147 12.97 -5.91 -5.20
C ASP A 147 12.36 -5.09 -6.36
N LEU A 148 11.11 -4.67 -6.20
CA LEU A 148 10.38 -3.85 -7.16
C LEU A 148 10.03 -2.52 -6.51
N ALA A 149 10.10 -1.45 -7.28
CA ALA A 149 9.64 -0.13 -6.88
C ALA A 149 8.70 0.42 -7.95
N VAL A 150 7.47 0.73 -7.56
CA VAL A 150 6.49 1.44 -8.39
C VAL A 150 6.48 2.91 -7.96
N ALA A 151 6.95 3.77 -8.86
CA ALA A 151 7.00 5.21 -8.66
C ALA A 151 5.81 5.92 -9.32
N VAL A 152 5.64 7.20 -8.97
CA VAL A 152 4.59 8.07 -9.53
C VAL A 152 4.63 8.04 -11.07
N GLY A 153 3.45 7.96 -11.70
CA GLY A 153 3.32 7.84 -13.15
C GLY A 153 3.46 6.41 -13.69
N GLY A 154 3.46 5.40 -12.81
CA GLY A 154 3.49 3.98 -13.20
C GLY A 154 4.87 3.48 -13.63
N HIS A 155 5.94 4.21 -13.28
CA HIS A 155 7.29 3.77 -13.59
C HIS A 155 7.70 2.64 -12.64
N VAL A 156 8.07 1.48 -13.20
CA VAL A 156 8.49 0.31 -12.42
C VAL A 156 9.96 0.05 -12.61
N THR A 157 10.69 -0.03 -11.50
CA THR A 157 12.07 -0.52 -11.47
C THR A 157 12.09 -1.89 -10.81
N ILE A 158 12.72 -2.86 -11.47
CA ILE A 158 12.96 -4.20 -10.93
C ILE A 158 14.46 -4.34 -10.71
N THR A 159 14.86 -4.56 -9.45
CA THR A 159 16.24 -4.73 -9.05
C THR A 159 16.44 -6.18 -8.62
N PRO A 160 17.11 -7.01 -9.43
CA PRO A 160 17.35 -8.40 -9.05
C PRO A 160 18.31 -8.47 -7.86
N VAL A 161 18.11 -9.48 -7.01
CA VAL A 161 19.11 -9.84 -6.00
C VAL A 161 20.39 -10.26 -6.75
N PRO A 162 21.58 -9.73 -6.39
CA PRO A 162 22.80 -9.90 -7.17
C PRO A 162 23.14 -11.37 -7.49
N GLU A 163 22.88 -12.27 -6.54
CA GLU A 163 23.12 -13.71 -6.63
C GLU A 163 22.22 -14.41 -7.65
N VAL A 164 21.03 -13.86 -7.91
CA VAL A 164 20.06 -14.42 -8.86
C VAL A 164 20.29 -13.89 -10.27
N ALA A 165 20.71 -12.61 -10.40
CA ALA A 165 20.94 -11.97 -11.70
C ALA A 165 22.01 -12.67 -12.56
N GLN A 166 22.93 -13.40 -11.92
CA GLN A 166 24.06 -14.07 -12.57
C GLN A 166 23.83 -15.57 -12.77
N ARG A 167 22.65 -16.08 -12.42
CA ARG A 167 22.37 -17.51 -12.45
C ARG A 167 22.02 -17.94 -13.86
N GLU A 168 22.88 -18.74 -14.48
CA GLU A 168 22.55 -19.41 -15.75
C GLU A 168 21.50 -20.49 -15.51
N LEU A 169 20.46 -20.47 -16.32
CA LEU A 169 19.51 -21.59 -16.39
C LEU A 169 20.22 -22.78 -17.05
N PRO A 170 20.03 -24.02 -16.54
CA PRO A 170 20.59 -25.22 -17.14
C PRO A 170 20.07 -25.48 -18.56
#